data_AF-A0A0N5CQH5-F1
#
_entry.id   AF-A0A0N5CQH5-F1
#
_cell.length_a   1.000
_cell.length_b   1.000
_cell.length_c   1.000
_cell.angle_alpha   90.00
_cell.angle_beta   90.00
_cell.angle_gamma   90.00
#
_symmetry.space_group_name_H-M   'P 1'
#
loop_
_entity.id
_entity.type
_entity.pdbx_description
1 polymer ?
#
loop_
_entity_poly.entity_id
_entity_poly.type
_entity_poly.pdbx_seq_one_letter_code
_entity_poly.pdbx_strand_id
1 'polypeptide(L)'
;MRNLTNASNIWNALHGILCVHKPRDMSLGALKRYLVSRICENANGLCLPAQIPLMEVPIVEPHPVSQAPVVVGLRKQPDYKYCKRYLPLGCCIATVSFD
;
A
#
# COMPACT_ATOMS: atom_id res chain seq x y z
N MET A 1 9.27 -12.00 -20.00
CA MET A 1 9.67 -12.26 -18.60
C MET A 1 9.44 -11.00 -17.80
N ARG A 2 8.53 -11.01 -16.81
CA ARG A 2 8.35 -9.87 -15.89
C ARG A 2 9.37 -10.03 -14.77
N ASN A 3 10.42 -9.21 -14.75
CA ASN A 3 11.34 -9.18 -13.63
C ASN A 3 10.58 -8.64 -12.41
N LEU A 4 10.52 -9.40 -11.32
CA LEU A 4 10.01 -8.93 -10.04
C LEU A 4 10.91 -7.77 -9.59
N THR A 5 10.50 -6.54 -9.87
CA THR A 5 11.19 -5.35 -9.41
C THR A 5 10.77 -5.07 -7.98
N ASN A 6 11.71 -5.20 -7.05
CA ASN A 6 11.53 -4.80 -5.67
C ASN A 6 11.06 -3.33 -5.61
N ALA A 7 10.18 -2.97 -4.68
CA ALA A 7 9.55 -1.65 -4.69
C ALA A 7 10.56 -0.48 -4.58
N SER A 8 11.73 -0.73 -3.97
CA SER A 8 12.87 0.19 -3.97
C SER A 8 13.39 0.52 -5.36
N ASN A 9 13.38 -0.45 -6.28
CA ASN A 9 13.88 -0.26 -7.65
C ASN A 9 12.87 0.51 -8.49
N ILE A 10 11.58 0.28 -8.27
CA ILE A 10 10.50 1.06 -8.91
C ILE A 10 10.58 2.51 -8.43
N TRP A 11 10.77 2.73 -7.13
CA TRP A 11 10.94 4.07 -6.57
C TRP A 11 12.13 4.79 -7.21
N ASN A 12 13.31 4.16 -7.26
CA ASN A 12 14.49 4.74 -7.90
C ASN A 12 14.28 5.06 -9.39
N ALA A 13 13.48 4.27 -10.11
CA ALA A 13 13.14 4.52 -11.51
C ALA A 13 12.14 5.69 -11.69
N LEU A 14 11.33 5.98 -10.68
CA LEU A 14 10.36 7.09 -10.69
C LEU A 14 10.95 8.43 -10.24
N HIS A 15 12.18 8.45 -9.73
CA HIS A 15 12.93 9.67 -9.39
C HIS A 15 13.54 10.32 -10.64
N GLY A 16 12.71 10.97 -11.45
CA GLY A 16 13.15 11.65 -12.67
C GLY A 16 12.19 12.74 -13.14
N ILE A 17 12.59 13.45 -14.21
CA ILE A 17 11.78 14.47 -14.86
C ILE A 17 11.14 13.86 -16.10
N LEU A 18 9.82 14.03 -16.27
CA LEU A 18 9.07 13.57 -17.43
C LEU A 18 8.60 14.76 -18.28
N CYS A 19 9.14 14.89 -19.48
CA CYS A 19 8.69 15.87 -20.46
C CYS A 19 7.61 15.25 -21.37
N VAL A 20 6.42 15.84 -21.41
CA VAL A 20 5.28 15.31 -22.18
C VAL A 20 4.70 16.38 -23.09
N HIS A 21 4.33 15.98 -24.31
CA HIS A 21 3.58 16.86 -25.19
C HIS A 21 2.15 17.03 -24.65
N LYS A 22 1.76 18.28 -24.33
CA LYS A 22 0.42 18.58 -23.81
C LYS A 22 -0.60 18.58 -24.97
N PRO A 23 -1.60 17.69 -24.97
CA PRO A 23 -2.68 17.76 -25.95
C PRO A 23 -3.53 19.02 -25.75
N ARG A 24 -4.07 19.55 -26.86
CA ARG A 24 -4.83 20.81 -26.87
C ARG A 24 -6.08 20.74 -25.98
N ASP A 25 -6.79 19.63 -26.01
CA ASP A 25 -8.11 19.46 -25.37
C ASP A 25 -8.06 19.04 -23.89
N MET A 26 -6.86 19.01 -23.28
CA MET A 26 -6.68 18.59 -21.89
C MET A 26 -6.11 19.72 -21.04
N SER A 27 -6.67 19.93 -19.86
CA SER A 27 -6.07 20.84 -18.87
C SER A 27 -4.81 20.22 -18.26
N LEU A 28 -3.88 21.07 -17.78
CA LEU A 28 -2.66 20.59 -17.11
C LEU A 28 -2.99 19.72 -15.89
N GLY A 29 -4.03 20.08 -15.12
CA GLY A 29 -4.46 19.28 -13.97
C GLY A 29 -5.10 17.94 -14.34
N ALA A 30 -5.75 17.83 -15.49
CA ALA A 30 -6.25 16.56 -16.00
C ALA A 30 -5.10 15.67 -16.51
N LEU A 31 -4.13 16.26 -17.20
CA LEU A 31 -2.94 15.55 -17.68
C LEU A 31 -2.08 15.02 -16.52
N LYS A 32 -1.85 15.83 -15.49
CA LYS A 32 -1.13 15.42 -14.27
C LYS A 32 -1.83 14.21 -13.62
N ARG A 33 -3.15 14.30 -13.41
CA ARG A 33 -3.94 13.18 -12.83
C ARG A 33 -3.90 11.92 -13.69
N TYR A 34 -4.00 12.06 -15.00
CA TYR A 34 -3.94 10.95 -15.94
C TYR A 34 -2.59 10.22 -15.87
N LEU A 35 -1.48 10.97 -15.90
CA LEU A 35 -0.14 10.41 -15.81
C LEU A 35 0.09 9.70 -14.48
N VAL A 36 -0.30 10.33 -13.36
CA VAL A 36 -0.20 9.71 -12.04
C VAL A 36 -1.01 8.42 -11.97
N SER A 37 -2.27 8.45 -12.41
CA SER A 37 -3.13 7.26 -12.42
C SER A 37 -2.53 6.12 -13.22
N ARG A 38 -2.02 6.37 -14.44
CA ARG A 38 -1.42 5.30 -15.25
C ARG A 38 -0.09 4.78 -14.72
N ILE A 39 0.75 5.66 -14.17
CA ILE A 39 2.02 5.24 -13.55
C ILE A 39 1.72 4.36 -12.33
N CYS A 40 0.82 4.81 -11.45
CA CYS A 40 0.46 4.07 -10.24
C CYS A 40 -0.20 2.73 -10.57
N GLU A 41 -1.12 2.67 -11.53
CA GLU A 41 -1.76 1.41 -11.94
C GLU A 41 -0.75 0.40 -12.47
N ASN A 42 0.16 0.86 -13.34
CA ASN A 42 1.20 -0.02 -13.89
C ASN A 42 2.21 -0.45 -12.82
N ALA A 43 2.62 0.45 -11.93
CA ALA A 43 3.53 0.13 -10.82
C ALA A 43 2.88 -0.86 -9.84
N ASN A 44 1.62 -0.63 -9.47
CA ASN A 44 0.86 -1.51 -8.58
C ASN A 44 0.65 -2.90 -9.20
N GLY A 45 0.48 -2.99 -10.52
CA GLY A 45 0.38 -4.27 -11.23
C GLY A 45 1.69 -5.08 -11.29
N LEU A 46 2.84 -4.44 -11.04
CA LEU A 46 4.15 -5.08 -10.94
C LEU A 46 4.50 -5.49 -9.51
N CYS A 47 3.90 -4.84 -8.51
CA CYS A 47 4.08 -5.19 -7.11
C CYS A 47 3.25 -6.42 -6.74
N LEU A 48 3.84 -7.34 -5.96
CA LEU A 48 3.06 -8.39 -5.31
C LEU A 48 2.12 -7.77 -4.27
N PRO A 49 0.92 -8.33 -4.05
CA PRO A 49 0.08 -7.91 -2.95
C PRO A 49 0.86 -8.04 -1.64
N ALA A 50 0.82 -6.99 -0.81
CA ALA A 50 1.54 -6.98 0.45
C ALA A 50 1.08 -8.17 1.31
N GLN A 51 2.00 -9.09 1.60
CA GLN A 51 1.75 -10.19 2.52
C GLN A 51 1.75 -9.62 3.94
N ILE A 52 0.57 -9.33 4.48
CA ILE A 52 0.43 -8.89 5.86
C ILE A 52 0.57 -10.13 6.75
N PRO A 53 1.61 -10.19 7.61
CA PRO A 53 1.75 -11.32 8.52
C PRO A 53 0.58 -11.37 9.51
N LEU A 54 0.16 -12.57 9.88
CA LEU A 54 -0.87 -12.78 10.88
C LEU A 54 -0.22 -12.84 12.27
N MET A 55 -0.84 -12.20 13.25
CA MET A 55 -0.50 -12.25 14.67
C MET A 55 -1.61 -12.96 15.44
N GLU A 56 -1.21 -13.70 16.47
CA GLU A 56 -2.12 -14.35 17.39
C GLU A 56 -2.54 -13.38 18.49
N VAL A 57 -3.85 -13.21 18.66
CA VAL A 57 -4.46 -12.32 19.66
C VAL A 57 -5.33 -13.17 20.58
N PRO A 58 -5.23 -13.01 21.91
CA PRO A 58 -6.06 -13.77 22.83
C PRO A 58 -7.54 -13.38 22.68
N ILE A 59 -8.40 -14.40 22.66
CA ILE A 59 -9.85 -14.25 22.81
C ILE A 59 -10.12 -14.23 24.30
N VAL A 60 -10.68 -13.12 24.79
CA VAL A 60 -11.00 -12.93 26.20
C VAL A 60 -12.51 -13.00 26.36
N GLU A 61 -12.97 -13.92 27.19
CA GLU A 61 -14.38 -14.06 27.56
C GLU A 61 -14.54 -13.91 29.08
N PRO A 62 -15.69 -13.41 29.55
CA PRO A 62 -15.95 -13.31 30.98
C PRO A 62 -16.13 -14.70 31.59
N HIS A 63 -15.46 -14.94 32.72
CA HIS A 63 -15.69 -16.15 33.50
C HIS A 63 -17.15 -16.17 33.99
N PRO A 64 -17.88 -17.29 33.85
CA PRO A 64 -19.34 -17.35 34.09
C PRO A 64 -19.79 -17.03 35.53
N VAL A 65 -18.85 -16.96 36.48
CA VAL A 65 -19.12 -16.74 37.90
C VAL A 65 -18.46 -15.46 38.40
N SER A 66 -17.13 -15.34 38.28
CA SER A 66 -16.38 -14.19 38.76
C SER A 66 -16.40 -12.98 37.82
N GLN A 67 -16.92 -13.13 36.59
CA GLN A 67 -16.87 -12.11 35.53
C GLN A 67 -15.44 -11.63 35.20
N ALA A 68 -14.41 -12.33 35.69
CA ALA A 68 -13.03 -12.01 35.41
C ALA A 68 -12.71 -12.33 33.94
N PRO A 69 -11.86 -11.53 33.27
CA PRO A 69 -11.44 -11.81 31.91
C PRO A 69 -10.57 -13.08 31.87
N VAL A 70 -11.01 -14.09 31.13
CA VAL A 70 -10.27 -15.35 30.93
C VAL A 70 -9.94 -15.53 29.46
N VAL A 71 -8.71 -15.93 29.17
CA VAL A 71 -8.28 -16.26 27.81
C VAL A 71 -8.80 -17.64 27.45
N VAL A 72 -9.74 -17.71 26.51
CA VAL A 72 -10.39 -18.95 26.06
C VAL A 72 -9.79 -19.54 24.79
N GLY A 73 -8.94 -18.77 24.10
CA GLY A 73 -8.27 -19.21 22.88
C GLY A 73 -7.45 -18.12 22.22
N LEU A 74 -6.93 -18.44 21.04
CA LEU A 74 -6.15 -17.53 20.20
C LEU A 74 -6.86 -17.36 18.86
N ARG A 75 -7.02 -16.11 18.42
CA ARG A 75 -7.48 -15.78 17.06
C ARG A 75 -6.32 -15.24 16.23
N LYS A 76 -6.25 -15.63 14.97
CA LYS A 76 -5.31 -15.04 14.00
C LYS A 76 -5.92 -13.75 13.46
N GLN A 77 -5.19 -12.65 13.57
CA GLN A 77 -5.56 -11.35 13.01
C GLN A 77 -4.39 -10.75 12.22
N PRO A 78 -4.63 -9.90 11.21
CA PRO A 78 -3.56 -9.22 10.50
C PRO A 78 -2.76 -8.32 11.45
N ASP A 79 -1.43 -8.39 11.39
CA ASP A 79 -0.57 -7.50 12.15
C ASP A 79 -0.43 -6.15 11.45
N TYR A 80 -1.26 -5.19 11.88
CA TYR A 80 -1.21 -3.83 11.35
C TYR A 80 0.02 -3.03 11.81
N LYS A 81 0.82 -3.50 12.77
CA LYS A 81 2.12 -2.88 13.09
C LYS A 81 3.08 -3.04 11.92
N TYR A 82 2.97 -4.15 11.20
CA TYR A 82 3.70 -4.39 9.95
C TYR A 82 3.30 -3.41 8.84
N CYS A 83 2.05 -2.92 8.86
CA CYS A 83 1.55 -1.95 7.90
C CYS A 83 2.34 -0.63 7.96
N LYS A 84 2.90 -0.20 9.10
CA LYS A 84 3.74 1.02 9.16
C LYS A 84 5.03 0.93 8.32
N ARG A 85 5.53 -0.29 8.06
CA ARG A 85 6.72 -0.53 7.22
C ARG A 85 6.38 -0.60 5.73
N TYR A 86 5.14 -0.97 5.41
CA TYR A 86 4.60 -1.07 4.04
C TYR A 86 3.60 0.04 3.69
N LEU A 87 3.32 0.99 4.58
CA LEU A 87 2.47 2.15 4.28
C LEU A 87 3.04 3.03 3.13
N PRO A 88 4.36 3.11 2.88
CA PRO A 88 4.84 3.73 1.65
C PRO A 88 4.83 2.79 0.43
N LEU A 89 4.45 1.51 0.58
CA LEU A 89 4.70 0.44 -0.41
C LEU A 89 3.45 -0.36 -0.84
N GLY A 90 2.37 -0.39 -0.04
CA GLY A 90 1.15 -1.15 -0.31
C GLY A 90 0.11 -0.39 -1.14
N CYS A 91 0.32 0.91 -1.30
CA CYS A 91 -0.39 1.72 -2.25
C CYS A 91 0.61 2.80 -2.65
N CYS A 92 1.05 2.82 -3.91
CA CYS A 92 1.63 4.03 -4.46
C CYS A 92 0.53 5.11 -4.46
N ILE A 93 0.18 5.66 -3.30
CA ILE A 93 -0.42 6.98 -3.20
C ILE A 93 0.74 7.92 -3.47
N ALA A 94 1.15 7.97 -4.74
CA ALA A 94 2.06 8.98 -5.21
C ALA A 94 1.25 10.28 -5.22
N THR A 95 1.30 11.03 -4.13
CA THR A 95 1.13 12.47 -4.21
C THR A 95 2.32 13.00 -4.99
N VAL A 96 2.18 13.05 -6.32
CA VAL A 96 3.14 13.74 -7.17
C VAL A 96 2.86 15.23 -7.02
N SER A 97 3.59 15.86 -6.10
CA SER A 97 3.69 17.31 -6.04
C SER A 97 4.44 17.78 -7.28
N PHE A 98 3.70 18.39 -8.20
CA PHE A 98 4.28 19.16 -9.27
C PHE A 98 4.29 20.62 -8.81
N ASP A 99 5.44 21.08 -8.32
CA ASP A 99 5.72 22.52 -8.19
C ASP A 99 5.58 23.22 -9.56
#